data_AF-A0A7H0I9V9-F1
#
_entry.id   AF-A0A7H0I9V9-F1
#
_cell.length_a   1.000
_cell.length_b   1.000
_cell.length_c   1.000
_cell.angle_alpha   90.00
_cell.angle_beta   90.00
_cell.angle_gamma   90.00
#
_symmetry.space_group_name_H-M   'P 1'
#
loop_
_entity.id
_entity.type
_entity.pdbx_description
1 polymer ?
#
loop_
_entity_poly.entity_id
_entity_poly.type
_entity_poly.pdbx_seq_one_letter_code
_entity_poly.pdbx_strand_id
1 'polypeptide(L)'
;MNDRVTPSMQALPDGEAELSLVIRLPWEDVARLGQEAGRLASQTGRPVTLDEAVSHRLRTRQVPASHAKPVEQAAAVSALPRLTGTA
;
A
#
# COMPACT_ATOMS: atom_id res chain seq x y z
N MET A 1 -4.14 -4.27 -25.42
CA MET A 1 -4.82 -5.01 -24.34
C MET A 1 -4.06 -4.75 -23.03
N ASN A 2 -4.29 -3.61 -22.38
CA ASN A 2 -3.89 -3.36 -20.99
C ASN A 2 -5.19 -3.17 -20.23
N ASP A 3 -5.94 -4.26 -20.08
CA ASP A 3 -7.09 -4.26 -19.19
C ASP A 3 -6.55 -3.99 -17.79
N ARG A 4 -6.95 -2.86 -17.22
CA ARG A 4 -6.74 -2.58 -15.80
C ARG A 4 -7.66 -3.50 -15.03
N VAL A 5 -7.25 -4.75 -14.88
CA VAL A 5 -7.88 -5.68 -13.94
C VAL A 5 -7.58 -5.12 -12.57
N THR A 6 -8.61 -4.64 -11.89
CA THR A 6 -8.50 -4.31 -10.47
C THR A 6 -8.19 -5.61 -9.75
N PRO A 7 -6.99 -5.78 -9.16
CA PRO A 7 -6.68 -6.99 -8.42
C PRO A 7 -7.69 -7.14 -7.27
N SER A 8 -8.19 -8.35 -7.06
CA SER A 8 -9.15 -8.62 -5.98
C SER A 8 -8.48 -8.35 -4.64
N MET A 9 -8.97 -7.34 -3.93
CA MET A 9 -8.55 -6.98 -2.58
C MET A 9 -9.55 -7.57 -1.58
N GLN A 10 -9.07 -8.32 -0.60
CA GLN A 10 -9.90 -8.94 0.43
C GLN A 10 -9.63 -8.29 1.78
N ALA A 11 -10.67 -7.77 2.44
CA ALA A 11 -10.54 -7.28 3.81
C ALA A 11 -10.38 -8.46 4.78
N LEU A 12 -9.50 -8.31 5.77
CA LEU A 12 -9.27 -9.25 6.85
C LEU A 12 -10.01 -8.81 8.13
N PRO A 13 -10.33 -9.76 9.05
CA PRO A 13 -11.10 -9.45 10.27
C PRO A 13 -10.40 -8.49 11.25
N ASP A 14 -9.08 -8.36 11.15
CA ASP A 14 -8.24 -7.45 11.95
C ASP A 14 -8.26 -6.00 11.42
N GLY A 15 -8.96 -5.74 10.32
CA GLY A 15 -9.00 -4.45 9.65
C GLY A 15 -7.88 -4.25 8.63
N GLU A 16 -7.08 -5.28 8.34
CA GLU A 16 -6.11 -5.27 7.24
C GLU A 16 -6.77 -5.66 5.91
N ALA A 17 -5.99 -5.64 4.82
CA ALA A 17 -6.44 -6.10 3.51
C ALA A 17 -5.36 -6.95 2.84
N GLU A 18 -5.77 -8.08 2.26
CA GLU A 18 -4.93 -9.00 1.50
C GLU A 18 -5.01 -8.68 0.00
N LEU A 19 -3.85 -8.75 -0.67
CA LEU A 19 -3.71 -8.56 -2.11
C LEU A 19 -2.70 -9.55 -2.69
N SER A 20 -3.12 -10.34 -3.67
CA SER A 20 -2.22 -11.24 -4.42
C SER A 20 -1.73 -10.57 -5.70
N LEU A 21 -0.41 -10.45 -5.86
CA LEU A 21 0.24 -9.79 -6.99
C LEU A 21 1.30 -10.70 -7.62
N VAL A 22 1.31 -10.76 -8.95
CA VAL A 22 2.44 -11.32 -9.72
C VAL A 22 3.21 -10.16 -10.35
N ILE A 23 4.45 -9.97 -9.92
CA ILE A 23 5.32 -8.91 -10.43
C ILE A 23 6.56 -9.50 -11.10
N ARG A 24 7.04 -8.83 -12.15
CA ARG A 24 8.32 -9.14 -12.77
C ARG A 24 9.38 -8.23 -12.18
N LEU A 25 10.34 -8.82 -11.49
CA LEU A 25 11.48 -8.10 -10.92
C LEU A 25 12.72 -8.35 -11.77
N PRO A 26 13.55 -7.33 -12.01
CA PRO A 26 14.84 -7.53 -12.62
C PRO A 26 15.80 -8.18 -11.61
N TRP A 27 16.86 -8.81 -12.11
CA TRP A 27 17.76 -9.61 -11.26
C TRP A 27 18.49 -8.76 -10.21
N GLU A 28 18.77 -7.49 -10.48
CA GLU A 28 19.37 -6.59 -9.48
C GLU A 28 18.47 -6.37 -8.26
N ASP A 29 17.16 -6.33 -8.43
CA ASP A 29 16.23 -6.15 -7.33
C ASP A 29 16.08 -7.43 -6.51
N VAL A 30 16.11 -8.59 -7.17
CA VAL A 30 16.20 -9.90 -6.49
C VAL A 30 17.48 -9.99 -5.66
N ALA A 31 18.63 -9.57 -6.21
CA ALA A 31 19.89 -9.54 -5.48
C ALA A 31 19.83 -8.61 -4.25
N ARG A 32 19.21 -7.43 -4.37
CA ARG A 32 18.98 -6.52 -3.23
C ARG A 32 18.10 -7.14 -2.16
N LEU A 33 17.08 -7.92 -2.53
CA LEU A 33 16.25 -8.67 -1.58
C LEU A 33 17.06 -9.76 -0.85
N GLY A 34 17.98 -10.43 -1.55
CA GLY A 34 18.91 -11.37 -0.93
C GLY A 34 19.84 -10.70 0.10
N GLN A 35 20.37 -9.51 -0.21
CA GLN A 35 21.18 -8.74 0.75
C GLN A 35 20.36 -8.33 1.99
N GLU A 36 19.11 -7.94 1.79
CA GLU A 36 18.19 -7.61 2.89
C GLU A 36 17.90 -8.84 3.76
N ALA A 37 17.74 -10.03 3.15
CA ALA A 37 17.58 -11.28 3.88
C ALA A 37 18.82 -11.59 4.74
N GLY A 38 20.04 -11.42 4.19
CA GLY A 38 21.29 -11.59 4.93
C GLY A 38 21.43 -10.61 6.09
N ARG A 39 21.00 -9.36 5.88
CA ARG A 39 20.95 -8.34 6.93
C ARG A 39 19.98 -8.74 8.04
N LEU A 40 18.76 -9.15 7.69
CA LEU A 40 17.74 -9.55 8.67
C LEU A 40 18.16 -10.83 9.42
N ALA A 41 18.80 -11.78 8.74
CA ALA A 41 19.36 -12.97 9.38
C ALA A 41 20.43 -12.62 10.43
N SER A 42 21.28 -11.66 10.11
CA SER A 42 22.32 -11.16 11.03
C SER A 42 21.72 -10.41 12.23
N GLN A 43 20.62 -9.67 12.03
CA GLN A 43 19.92 -8.95 13.09
C GLN A 43 19.13 -9.87 14.03
N THR A 44 18.50 -10.90 13.47
CA THR A 44 17.65 -11.83 14.24
C THR A 44 18.42 -13.03 14.79
N GLY A 45 19.64 -13.28 14.29
CA GLY A 45 20.44 -14.44 14.66
C GLY A 45 19.85 -15.77 14.16
N ARG A 46 18.95 -15.73 13.17
CA ARG A 46 18.23 -16.88 12.63
C ARG A 46 18.30 -16.87 11.09
N PRO A 47 18.31 -18.03 10.41
CA PRO A 47 18.09 -18.09 8.97
C PRO A 47 16.73 -17.48 8.58
N VAL A 48 16.76 -16.55 7.62
CA VAL A 48 15.61 -15.79 7.12
C VAL A 48 15.35 -16.14 5.66
N THR A 49 14.08 -16.35 5.30
CA THR A 49 13.66 -16.61 3.93
C THR A 49 13.53 -15.33 3.10
N LEU A 50 13.52 -15.46 1.78
CA LEU A 50 13.33 -14.32 0.88
C LEU A 50 11.95 -13.66 1.07
N ASP A 51 10.92 -14.45 1.33
CA ASP A 51 9.56 -13.96 1.61
C ASP A 51 9.52 -13.09 2.88
N GLU A 52 10.18 -13.53 3.95
CA GLU A 52 10.31 -12.75 5.18
C GLU A 52 11.06 -11.44 4.94
N ALA A 53 12.14 -11.46 4.15
CA ALA A 53 12.88 -10.25 3.78
C ALA A 53 12.04 -9.28 2.94
N VAL A 54 11.22 -9.80 2.01
CA VAL A 54 10.25 -9.02 1.23
C VAL A 54 9.21 -8.40 2.16
N SER A 55 8.59 -9.20 3.02
CA SER A 55 7.59 -8.75 4.01
C SER A 55 8.16 -7.67 4.92
N HIS A 56 9.36 -7.89 5.45
CA HIS A 56 10.08 -6.92 6.27
C HIS A 56 10.34 -5.63 5.49
N ARG A 57 10.83 -5.72 4.25
CA ARG A 57 11.08 -4.55 3.40
C ARG A 57 9.80 -3.81 3.06
N LEU A 58 8.69 -4.48 2.75
CA LEU A 58 7.41 -3.83 2.47
C LEU A 58 6.85 -3.10 3.69
N ARG A 59 7.01 -3.67 4.89
CA ARG A 59 6.59 -3.04 6.15
C ARG A 59 7.48 -1.87 6.58
N THR A 60 8.80 -2.02 6.43
CA THR A 60 9.78 -1.02 6.94
C THR A 60 10.12 0.06 5.93
N ARG A 61 10.21 -0.29 4.65
CA ARG A 61 10.29 0.67 3.56
C ARG A 61 8.86 1.10 3.25
N GLN A 62 8.28 1.88 4.16
CA GLN A 62 7.28 2.86 3.79
C GLN A 62 7.96 3.77 2.76
N VAL A 63 7.93 3.35 1.49
CA VAL A 63 7.94 4.29 0.38
C VAL A 63 6.86 5.28 0.78
N PRO A 64 7.15 6.59 0.90
CA PRO A 64 6.12 7.56 1.20
C PRO A 64 5.08 7.35 0.12
N ALA A 65 4.00 6.69 0.51
CA ALA A 65 2.99 6.34 -0.43
C ALA A 65 2.44 7.71 -0.77
N SER A 66 2.64 8.12 -2.01
CA SER A 66 1.91 9.24 -2.59
C SER A 66 0.46 8.75 -2.74
N HIS A 67 -0.17 8.37 -1.64
CA HIS A 67 -1.61 8.45 -1.49
C HIS A 67 -1.86 9.89 -1.88
N ALA A 68 -2.56 10.09 -2.99
CA ALA A 68 -3.15 11.37 -3.29
C ALA A 68 -3.74 11.84 -1.96
N LYS A 69 -3.15 12.89 -1.37
CA LYS A 69 -3.78 13.56 -0.23
C LYS A 69 -5.23 13.69 -0.67
N PRO A 70 -6.22 13.27 0.15
CA PRO A 70 -7.58 13.65 -0.12
C PRO A 70 -7.50 15.14 -0.39
N VAL A 71 -7.80 15.53 -1.64
CA VAL A 71 -8.07 16.92 -1.90
C VAL A 71 -9.24 17.12 -0.98
N GLU A 72 -9.01 17.80 0.14
CA GLU A 72 -10.06 18.36 0.95
C GLU A 72 -10.78 19.22 -0.08
N GLN A 73 -11.85 18.65 -0.63
CA GLN A 73 -12.76 19.34 -1.51
C GLN A 73 -13.31 20.39 -0.57
N ALA A 74 -12.64 21.54 -0.56
CA ALA A 74 -13.04 22.71 0.18
C ALA A 74 -14.52 22.82 -0.10
N ALA A 75 -15.32 22.63 0.96
CA ALA A 75 -16.75 22.73 0.88
C ALA A 75 -17.02 24.07 0.19
N ALA A 76 -17.42 24.01 -1.08
CA ALA A 76 -17.76 25.18 -1.86
C ALA A 76 -19.09 25.68 -1.27
N VAL A 77 -18.89 26.53 -0.27
CA VAL A 77 -19.68 27.67 0.16
C VAL A 77 -20.91 27.95 -0.71
N SER A 78 -22.02 28.18 -0.01
CA SER A 78 -23.09 29.10 -0.40
C SER A 78 -23.75 28.88 -1.76
N ALA A 79 -24.91 28.22 -1.75
CA ALA A 79 -26.18 28.83 -2.15
C ALA A 79 -27.28 27.76 -2.24
N LEU A 80 -27.81 27.35 -1.09
CA LEU A 80 -29.19 26.85 -1.05
C LEU A 80 -30.01 27.97 -0.40
N PRO A 81 -30.86 28.69 -1.16
CA PRO A 81 -31.73 29.68 -0.55
C PRO A 81 -32.64 28.94 0.43
N ARG A 82 -32.55 29.34 1.70
CA ARG A 82 -33.53 28.90 2.69
C ARG A 82 -34.87 29.50 2.25
N LEU A 83 -35.78 28.64 1.82
CA LEU A 83 -37.20 28.97 1.67
C LEU A 83 -37.71 29.35 3.07
N THR A 84 -37.60 30.64 3.39
CA THR A 84 -38.35 31.26 4.49
C THR A 84 -39.80 31.27 4.04
N GLY A 85 -40.63 30.45 4.67
CA GLY A 85 -42.07 30.47 4.45
C GLY A 85 -42.69 31.76 4.97
N THR A 86 -43.83 32.14 4.40
CA THR A 86 -44.88 32.90 5.11
C THR A 86 -46.25 32.52 4.55
N ALA A 87 -47.22 32.55 5.46
CA ALA A 87 -48.64 32.28 5.30
C ALA A 87 -49.36 33.16 4.27
#